data_AF-A0A935GD38-F1
#
_entry.id   AF-A0A935GD38-F1
#
_cell.length_a   1.000
_cell.length_b   1.000
_cell.length_c   1.000
_cell.angle_alpha   90.00
_cell.angle_beta   90.00
_cell.angle_gamma   90.00
#
_symmetry.space_group_name_H-M   'P 1'
#
loop_
_entity.id
_entity.type
_entity.pdbx_description
1 polymer ?
#
loop_
_entity_poly.entity_id
_entity_poly.type
_entity_poly.pdbx_seq_one_letter_code
_entity_poly.pdbx_strand_id
1 'polypeptide(L)'
;MYQTDLLFGLDEGVHDSIEFYYEIPDGVICTGVYLILQDLSPQLNQPIIRDDSEGIILPDRACPALPTMIPRSTWCGSYSACKNPTYTPTYISATHTVIHHGASPDSYTDGAAVVRSYWNYHVNTNGWSDIGYNYLFDKSGNMYVGRYNPSLLIKM
;
A
#
# COMPACT_ATOMS: atom_id res chain seq x y z
N MET A 1 -4.65 -19.63 -8.20
CA MET A 1 -5.15 -18.44 -8.94
C MET A 1 -4.32 -17.28 -8.45
N TYR A 2 -3.50 -16.68 -9.32
CA TYR A 2 -2.75 -15.47 -8.98
C TYR A 2 -3.59 -14.28 -9.43
N GLN A 3 -3.84 -13.32 -8.54
CA GLN A 3 -4.59 -12.10 -8.82
C GLN A 3 -3.76 -10.91 -8.35
N THR A 4 -3.68 -9.88 -9.19
CA THR A 4 -3.05 -8.60 -8.87
C THR A 4 -3.98 -7.51 -9.37
N ASP A 5 -4.41 -6.64 -8.47
CA ASP A 5 -5.22 -5.48 -8.82
C ASP A 5 -4.28 -4.31 -9.09
N LEU A 6 -4.41 -3.71 -10.27
CA LEU A 6 -3.62 -2.55 -10.70
C LEU A 6 -4.58 -1.38 -10.89
N LEU A 7 -4.48 -0.37 -10.01
CA LEU A 7 -5.29 0.84 -10.11
C LEU A 7 -4.49 1.93 -10.81
N PHE A 8 -4.99 2.39 -11.96
CA PHE A 8 -4.46 3.57 -12.64
C PHE A 8 -5.20 4.82 -12.14
N GLY A 9 -4.47 5.91 -11.93
CA GLY A 9 -5.07 7.21 -11.64
C GLY A 9 -5.77 7.80 -12.87
N LEU A 10 -6.63 8.80 -12.64
CA LEU A 10 -7.37 9.55 -13.67
C LEU A 10 -6.44 10.47 -14.49
N ASP A 11 -5.40 9.92 -15.12
CA ASP A 11 -4.59 10.61 -16.13
C ASP A 11 -4.93 10.10 -17.54
N GLU A 12 -6.23 10.08 -17.81
CA GLU A 12 -6.85 9.54 -19.04
C GLU A 12 -6.46 10.28 -20.32
N GLY A 13 -5.68 11.38 -20.20
CA GLY A 13 -5.27 12.21 -21.33
C GLY A 13 -3.89 11.92 -21.91
N VAL A 14 -3.09 11.03 -21.30
CA VAL A 14 -1.66 10.88 -21.64
C VAL A 14 -1.28 9.44 -22.02
N HIS A 15 -2.22 8.50 -21.96
CA HIS A 15 -1.95 7.08 -22.20
C HIS A 15 -2.81 6.51 -23.34
N ASP A 16 -2.17 6.18 -24.46
CA ASP A 16 -2.84 5.61 -25.65
C ASP A 16 -2.94 4.07 -25.61
N SER A 17 -2.18 3.40 -24.73
CA SER A 17 -2.19 1.93 -24.62
C SER A 17 -1.68 1.42 -23.27
N ILE A 18 -2.09 0.21 -22.91
CA ILE A 18 -1.59 -0.56 -21.77
C ILE A 18 -1.12 -1.91 -22.32
N GLU A 19 0.11 -2.31 -22.01
CA GLU A 19 0.71 -3.56 -22.47
C GLU A 19 1.20 -4.40 -21.28
N PHE A 20 0.95 -5.71 -21.32
CA PHE A 20 1.38 -6.65 -20.29
C PHE A 20 2.06 -7.86 -20.92
N TYR A 21 3.13 -8.33 -20.28
CA TYR A 21 3.87 -9.53 -20.64
C TYR A 21 3.81 -10.53 -19.49
N TYR A 22 3.61 -11.81 -19.81
CA TYR A 22 3.64 -12.89 -18.83
C TYR A 22 4.54 -14.01 -19.33
N GLU A 23 5.44 -14.47 -18.45
CA GLU A 23 6.26 -15.64 -18.68
C GLU A 23 5.67 -16.83 -17.92
N ILE A 24 5.38 -17.92 -18.63
CA ILE A 24 4.85 -19.15 -18.05
C ILE A 24 6.02 -20.12 -17.88
N PRO A 25 6.37 -20.53 -16.65
CA PRO A 25 7.46 -21.48 -16.42
C PRO A 25 7.20 -22.86 -17.06
N ASP A 26 8.28 -23.58 -17.38
CA ASP A 26 8.20 -24.94 -17.92
C ASP A 26 7.36 -25.87 -17.04
N GLY A 27 6.48 -26.64 -17.67
CA GLY A 27 5.58 -27.57 -16.99
C GLY A 27 4.33 -26.94 -16.35
N VAL A 28 4.17 -25.62 -16.43
CA VAL A 28 2.96 -24.92 -15.97
C VAL A 28 1.98 -24.75 -17.13
N ILE A 29 0.74 -25.22 -16.95
CA ILE A 29 -0.33 -25.01 -17.93
C ILE A 29 -1.12 -23.75 -17.52
N CYS A 30 -1.06 -22.71 -18.35
CA CYS A 30 -1.97 -21.57 -18.22
C CYS A 30 -3.31 -21.92 -18.86
N THR A 31 -4.35 -22.05 -18.04
CA THR A 31 -5.71 -22.36 -18.52
C THR A 31 -6.47 -21.12 -18.98
N GLY A 32 -5.95 -19.91 -18.71
CA GLY A 32 -6.54 -18.65 -19.13
C GLY A 32 -5.91 -17.45 -18.42
N VAL A 33 -5.92 -16.30 -19.11
CA VAL A 33 -5.60 -14.99 -18.55
C VAL A 33 -6.90 -14.20 -18.53
N TYR A 34 -7.30 -13.72 -17.34
CA TYR A 34 -8.50 -12.92 -17.17
C TYR A 34 -8.08 -11.48 -16.91
N LEU A 35 -8.34 -10.60 -17.89
CA LEU A 35 -8.21 -9.16 -17.70
C LEU A 35 -9.59 -8.59 -17.39
N ILE A 36 -9.76 -8.04 -16.19
CA ILE A 36 -10.98 -7.34 -15.78
C ILE A 36 -10.67 -5.86 -15.82
N LEU A 37 -11.17 -5.17 -16.85
CA LEU A 37 -11.13 -3.72 -16.91
C LEU A 37 -12.39 -3.20 -16.21
N GLN A 38 -12.19 -2.50 -15.09
CA GLN A 38 -13.29 -1.86 -14.38
C GLN A 38 -13.33 -0.38 -14.77
N ASP A 39 -14.31 -0.03 -15.60
CA ASP A 39 -14.64 1.37 -15.87
C ASP A 39 -15.36 1.95 -14.64
N LEU A 40 -14.69 2.87 -13.94
CA LEU A 40 -15.25 3.58 -12.79
C LEU A 40 -15.99 4.87 -13.20
N SER A 41 -15.90 5.29 -14.46
CA SER A 41 -16.58 6.48 -14.99
C SER A 41 -18.09 6.47 -14.75
N PRO A 42 -18.83 5.35 -14.86
CA PRO A 42 -20.27 5.30 -14.57
C PRO A 42 -20.59 5.54 -13.09
N GLN A 43 -19.65 5.24 -12.18
CA GLN A 43 -19.78 5.52 -10.75
C GLN A 43 -19.46 7.00 -10.43
N LEU A 44 -18.69 7.65 -11.31
CA LEU A 44 -18.39 9.09 -11.27
C LEU A 44 -19.45 9.95 -12.00
N ASN A 45 -20.13 9.37 -12.99
CA ASN A 45 -21.14 10.02 -13.85
C ASN A 45 -22.58 9.87 -13.35
N GLN A 46 -22.82 9.16 -12.24
CA GLN A 46 -24.00 9.49 -11.44
C GLN A 46 -23.77 10.92 -10.96
N PRO A 47 -24.61 11.91 -11.34
CA PRO A 47 -24.57 13.16 -10.62
C PRO A 47 -24.80 12.77 -9.17
N ILE A 48 -23.86 13.09 -8.30
CA ILE A 48 -24.21 13.27 -6.91
C ILE A 48 -25.21 14.43 -6.96
N ILE A 49 -26.49 14.15 -7.12
CA ILE A 49 -27.56 15.10 -6.88
C ILE A 49 -27.46 15.35 -5.38
N ARG A 50 -26.59 16.30 -5.02
CA ARG A 50 -26.67 16.96 -3.74
C ARG A 50 -27.93 17.79 -3.87
N ASP A 51 -29.01 17.29 -3.29
CA ASP A 51 -30.10 18.18 -2.92
C ASP A 51 -29.52 19.16 -1.89
N ASP A 52 -29.12 20.34 -2.38
CA ASP A 52 -28.63 21.45 -1.60
C ASP A 52 -29.76 22.29 -1.01
N SER A 53 -31.02 21.94 -1.31
CA SER A 53 -32.22 22.53 -0.68
C SER A 53 -32.54 21.88 0.67
N GLU A 54 -32.16 20.62 0.85
CA GLU A 54 -31.96 19.99 2.16
C GLU A 54 -30.50 20.14 2.55
N GLY A 55 -30.11 21.34 3.00
CA GLY A 55 -28.76 21.63 3.47
C GLY A 55 -28.35 20.76 4.66
N ILE A 56 -28.04 19.48 4.45
CA ILE A 56 -26.93 18.86 5.13
C ILE A 56 -25.71 19.51 4.47
N ILE A 57 -25.33 20.65 5.03
CA ILE A 57 -23.93 21.02 5.13
C ILE A 57 -23.25 19.73 5.63
N LEU A 58 -22.74 18.89 4.73
CA LEU A 58 -21.70 17.96 5.14
C LEU A 58 -20.64 18.93 5.64
N PRO A 59 -20.39 19.00 6.96
CA PRO A 59 -19.41 19.92 7.49
C PRO A 59 -18.19 19.71 6.62
N ASP A 60 -17.66 20.84 6.08
CA ASP A 60 -16.44 20.93 5.30
C ASP A 60 -15.67 19.62 5.46
N ARG A 61 -15.75 18.70 4.46
CA ARG A 61 -15.29 17.32 4.63
C ARG A 61 -13.79 17.42 4.86
N ALA A 62 -13.45 17.65 6.12
CA ALA A 62 -12.11 17.69 6.61
C ALA A 62 -11.54 16.36 6.17
N CYS A 63 -10.34 16.40 5.58
CA CYS A 63 -9.63 15.17 5.32
C CYS A 63 -9.73 14.32 6.58
N PRO A 64 -10.25 13.08 6.48
CA PRO A 64 -10.42 12.25 7.65
C PRO A 64 -9.09 12.23 8.41
N ALA A 65 -9.18 12.27 9.73
CA ALA A 65 -7.98 12.23 10.55
C ALA A 65 -7.11 11.06 10.09
N LEU A 66 -5.82 11.32 9.90
CA LEU A 66 -4.88 10.29 9.49
C LEU A 66 -5.02 9.09 10.45
N PRO A 67 -5.17 7.86 9.94
CA PRO A 67 -5.31 6.70 10.81
C PRO A 67 -4.12 6.58 11.75
N THR A 68 -4.37 6.08 12.95
CA THR A 68 -3.31 5.81 13.93
C THR A 68 -2.29 4.85 13.31
N MET A 69 -1.05 5.32 13.18
CA MET A 69 0.04 4.53 12.65
C MET A 69 0.73 3.76 13.78
N ILE A 70 0.95 2.47 13.59
CA ILE A 70 1.75 1.63 14.48
C ILE A 70 3.23 1.90 14.19
N PRO A 71 3.98 2.49 15.13
CA PRO A 71 5.36 2.87 14.90
C PRO A 71 6.28 1.63 14.90
N ARG A 72 7.47 1.80 14.31
CA ARG A 72 8.54 0.78 14.30
C ARG A 72 8.90 0.27 15.70
N SER A 73 8.88 1.13 16.70
CA SER A 73 9.13 0.75 18.09
C SER A 73 8.18 -0.34 18.60
N THR A 74 6.94 -0.36 18.11
CA THR A 74 5.91 -1.35 18.48
C THR A 74 6.08 -2.63 17.70
N TRP A 75 6.23 -2.57 16.37
CA TRP A 75 6.20 -3.79 15.56
C TRP A 75 7.57 -4.45 15.40
N CYS A 76 8.71 -3.75 15.50
CA CYS A 76 10.03 -4.34 15.30
C CYS A 76 10.45 -5.41 16.33
N GLY A 77 9.73 -5.57 17.45
CA GLY A 77 10.05 -6.59 18.46
C GLY A 77 11.44 -6.38 19.07
N SER A 78 12.31 -7.41 19.04
CA SER A 78 13.68 -7.35 19.57
C SER A 78 14.73 -6.84 18.57
N TYR A 79 14.38 -6.67 17.30
CA TYR A 79 15.33 -6.25 16.27
C TYR A 79 15.73 -4.77 16.42
N SER A 80 16.90 -4.52 17.01
CA SER A 80 17.44 -3.16 17.22
C SER A 80 17.71 -2.43 15.90
N ALA A 81 18.26 -3.13 14.90
CA ALA A 81 18.49 -2.60 13.56
C ALA A 81 17.18 -2.21 12.83
N CYS A 82 16.07 -2.87 13.16
CA CYS A 82 14.75 -2.47 12.68
C CYS A 82 14.30 -1.18 13.38
N LYS A 83 14.47 -1.05 14.70
CA LYS A 83 14.05 0.17 15.41
C LYS A 83 14.86 1.39 14.99
N ASN A 84 16.16 1.22 14.85
CA ASN A 84 17.14 2.26 14.60
C ASN A 84 18.11 1.82 13.49
N PRO A 85 17.70 1.91 12.21
CA PRO A 85 18.60 1.56 11.13
C PRO A 85 19.72 2.59 10.97
N THR A 86 20.86 2.14 10.44
CA THR A 86 22.08 2.96 10.31
C THR A 86 22.22 3.66 8.97
N TYR A 87 21.35 3.36 8.00
CA TYR A 87 21.37 4.03 6.69
C TYR A 87 20.80 5.45 6.80
N THR A 88 21.21 6.33 5.89
CA THR A 88 20.65 7.69 5.76
C THR A 88 19.51 7.67 4.75
N PRO A 89 18.25 7.98 5.13
CA PRO A 89 17.16 8.07 4.18
C PRO A 89 17.34 9.25 3.21
N THR A 90 17.09 9.00 1.93
CA THR A 90 16.91 10.08 0.94
C THR A 90 15.43 10.39 0.83
N TYR A 91 15.06 11.66 1.03
CA TYR A 91 13.69 12.12 0.90
C TYR A 91 13.48 12.78 -0.45
N ILE A 92 12.35 12.45 -1.07
CA ILE A 92 11.87 13.09 -2.28
C ILE A 92 10.42 13.52 -2.05
N SER A 93 9.98 14.56 -2.74
CA SER A 93 8.56 14.88 -2.82
C SER A 93 7.88 13.76 -3.60
N ALA A 94 7.04 12.99 -2.91
CA ALA A 94 6.30 11.91 -3.55
C ALA A 94 5.32 12.50 -4.57
N THR A 95 5.48 12.12 -5.84
CA THR A 95 4.56 12.47 -6.94
C THR A 95 3.60 11.33 -7.28
N HIS A 96 3.89 10.13 -6.80
CA HIS A 96 3.16 8.90 -7.09
C HIS A 96 3.05 8.03 -5.84
N THR A 97 2.01 7.19 -5.79
CA THR A 97 1.84 6.13 -4.80
C THR A 97 1.68 4.80 -5.51
N VAL A 98 2.39 3.78 -5.04
CA VAL A 98 2.29 2.40 -5.55
C VAL A 98 1.66 1.55 -4.47
N ILE A 99 0.59 0.83 -4.82
CA ILE A 99 -0.05 -0.16 -3.95
C ILE A 99 0.53 -1.53 -4.31
N HIS A 100 1.01 -2.26 -3.30
CA HIS A 100 1.61 -3.58 -3.47
C HIS A 100 1.00 -4.53 -2.43
N HIS A 101 0.65 -5.74 -2.84
CA HIS A 101 0.13 -6.75 -1.91
C HIS A 101 1.27 -7.43 -1.14
N GLY A 102 1.03 -7.80 0.12
CA GLY A 102 1.98 -8.62 0.88
C GLY A 102 1.70 -10.10 0.60
N ALA A 103 2.68 -10.87 0.15
CA ALA A 103 2.55 -12.30 -0.15
C ALA A 103 2.37 -13.20 1.11
N SER A 104 1.80 -12.67 2.19
CA SER A 104 1.41 -13.42 3.39
C SER A 104 0.08 -14.14 3.19
N PRO A 105 -0.12 -15.30 3.82
CA PRO A 105 -1.44 -15.94 3.85
C PRO A 105 -2.43 -15.14 4.70
N ASP A 106 -3.74 -15.24 4.45
CA ASP A 106 -4.76 -14.56 5.27
C ASP A 106 -4.97 -15.19 6.66
N SER A 107 -4.35 -16.34 6.94
CA SER A 107 -4.54 -17.12 8.17
C SER A 107 -3.78 -16.59 9.40
N TYR A 108 -2.94 -15.56 9.27
CA TYR A 108 -2.21 -15.01 10.42
C TYR A 108 -3.16 -14.36 11.44
N THR A 109 -2.71 -14.32 12.70
CA THR A 109 -3.38 -13.62 13.80
C THR A 109 -2.58 -12.44 14.35
N ASP A 110 -1.29 -12.35 14.02
CA ASP A 110 -0.40 -11.26 14.43
C ASP A 110 0.12 -10.52 13.19
N GLY A 111 -0.50 -9.39 12.85
CA GLY A 111 -0.07 -8.52 11.74
C GLY A 111 1.34 -7.97 11.94
N ALA A 112 1.73 -7.66 13.19
CA ALA A 112 3.07 -7.18 13.48
C ALA A 112 4.13 -8.27 13.23
N ALA A 113 3.81 -9.56 13.45
CA ALA A 113 4.70 -10.65 13.08
C ALA A 113 4.89 -10.77 11.56
N VAL A 114 3.85 -10.52 10.78
CA VAL A 114 3.94 -10.47 9.32
C VAL A 114 4.80 -9.30 8.86
N VAL A 115 4.61 -8.10 9.41
CA VAL A 115 5.47 -6.95 9.07
C VAL A 115 6.93 -7.21 9.44
N ARG A 116 7.19 -7.82 10.61
CA ARG A 116 8.54 -8.23 11.03
C ARG A 116 9.15 -9.24 10.06
N SER A 117 8.39 -10.21 9.57
CA SER A 117 8.92 -11.22 8.65
C SER A 117 9.32 -10.59 7.31
N TYR A 118 8.56 -9.63 6.80
CA TYR A 118 8.95 -8.85 5.62
C TYR A 118 10.22 -8.04 5.84
N TRP A 119 10.35 -7.35 6.97
CA TRP A 119 11.59 -6.64 7.29
C TRP A 119 12.78 -7.61 7.34
N ASN A 120 12.63 -8.75 8.02
CA ASN A 120 13.68 -9.75 8.13
C ASN A 120 14.08 -10.32 6.76
N TYR A 121 13.11 -10.63 5.90
CA TYR A 121 13.40 -11.10 4.55
C TYR A 121 14.13 -10.04 3.72
N HIS A 122 13.64 -8.80 3.70
CA HIS A 122 14.30 -7.74 2.92
C HIS A 122 15.71 -7.43 3.41
N VAL A 123 15.94 -7.37 4.72
CA VAL A 123 17.25 -6.99 5.27
C VAL A 123 18.20 -8.18 5.33
N ASN A 124 17.78 -9.28 5.96
CA ASN A 124 18.68 -10.39 6.25
C ASN A 124 18.75 -11.42 5.11
N THR A 125 17.74 -11.51 4.24
CA THR A 125 17.76 -12.39 3.06
C THR A 125 18.18 -11.64 1.80
N ASN A 126 17.55 -10.51 1.48
CA ASN A 126 17.85 -9.76 0.24
C ASN A 126 19.03 -8.78 0.40
N GLY A 127 19.51 -8.51 1.62
CA GLY A 127 20.61 -7.58 1.86
C GLY A 127 20.24 -6.10 1.70
N TRP A 128 18.96 -5.75 1.76
CA TRP A 128 18.51 -4.36 1.66
C TRP A 128 18.76 -3.59 2.95
N SER A 129 18.86 -2.27 2.86
CA SER A 129 19.06 -1.41 4.03
C SER A 129 17.85 -1.33 4.97
N ASP A 130 16.65 -1.62 4.47
CA ASP A 130 15.41 -1.63 5.25
C ASP A 130 14.29 -2.40 4.52
N ILE A 131 13.12 -2.50 5.16
CA ILE A 131 11.88 -2.95 4.52
C ILE A 131 11.57 -2.11 3.26
N GLY A 132 11.14 -2.77 2.19
CA GLY A 132 10.87 -2.13 0.88
C GLY A 132 9.60 -1.27 0.81
N TYR A 133 8.80 -1.23 1.88
CA TYR A 133 7.51 -0.53 1.90
C TYR A 133 7.56 0.70 2.80
N ASN A 134 6.92 1.80 2.38
CA ASN A 134 6.80 3.00 3.22
C ASN A 134 5.75 2.81 4.32
N TYR A 135 4.61 2.21 3.97
CA TYR A 135 3.52 1.87 4.87
C TYR A 135 2.99 0.49 4.54
N LEU A 136 2.43 -0.20 5.54
CA LEU A 136 1.82 -1.51 5.37
C LEU A 136 0.45 -1.52 6.03
N PHE A 137 -0.50 -2.23 5.43
CA PHE A 137 -1.83 -2.43 5.97
C PHE A 137 -2.06 -3.94 6.17
N ASP A 138 -2.57 -4.32 7.34
CA ASP A 138 -2.99 -5.70 7.59
C ASP A 138 -4.49 -5.89 7.32
N LYS A 139 -4.95 -7.14 7.36
CA LYS A 139 -6.35 -7.51 7.11
C LYS A 139 -7.34 -6.94 8.13
N SER A 140 -6.83 -6.47 9.27
CA SER A 140 -7.62 -5.84 10.33
C SER A 140 -7.66 -4.31 10.18
N GLY A 141 -7.04 -3.76 9.13
CA GLY A 141 -6.99 -2.32 8.86
C GLY A 141 -5.92 -1.58 9.66
N ASN A 142 -5.01 -2.28 10.34
CA ASN A 142 -3.92 -1.63 11.06
C ASN A 142 -2.91 -1.08 10.06
N MET A 143 -2.50 0.18 10.25
CA MET A 143 -1.47 0.83 9.45
C MET A 143 -0.13 0.81 10.18
N TYR A 144 0.91 0.25 9.56
CA TYR A 144 2.26 0.18 10.11
C TYR A 144 3.19 1.16 9.38
N VAL A 145 4.03 1.87 10.15
CA VAL A 145 5.14 2.62 9.58
C VAL A 145 6.19 1.62 9.09
N GLY A 146 6.40 1.55 7.77
CA GLY A 146 7.43 0.75 7.13
C GLY A 146 8.77 1.44 7.24
N ARG A 147 9.34 1.91 6.10
CA ARG A 147 10.65 2.56 6.03
C ARG A 147 10.88 3.59 7.14
N TYR A 148 12.09 3.56 7.69
CA TYR A 148 12.45 4.47 8.77
C TYR A 148 12.40 5.93 8.32
N ASN A 149 11.68 6.75 9.11
CA ASN A 149 11.53 8.18 8.90
C ASN A 149 11.56 8.89 10.27
N PRO A 150 12.70 9.50 10.67
CA PRO A 150 12.82 10.27 11.90
C PRO A 150 11.83 11.45 12.00
N SER A 151 11.37 12.00 10.88
CA SER A 151 10.46 13.15 10.86
C SER A 151 9.01 12.79 11.22
N LEU A 152 8.65 11.50 11.16
CA LEU A 152 7.34 11.02 11.63
C LEU A 152 7.23 10.96 13.17
N LEU A 153 8.32 11.19 13.90
CA LEU A 153 8.35 11.21 15.37
C LEU A 153 8.04 12.59 15.98
N ILE A 154 7.84 13.65 15.18
CA ILE A 154 7.76 15.05 15.66
C ILE A 154 6.32 15.63 15.64
N LYS A 155 5.31 14.84 15.30
CA LYS A 155 3.90 15.32 15.27
C LYS A 155 2.92 14.38 15.98
N MET A 156 3.22 14.04 17.23
CA MET A 156 2.22 13.60 18.21
C MET A 156 2.19 14.60 19.35
#